data_AF-D6SV49-F1
#
_entry.id   AF-D6SV49-F1
#
_cell.length_a   1.000
_cell.length_b   1.000
_cell.length_c   1.000
_cell.angle_alpha   90.00
_cell.angle_beta   90.00
_cell.angle_gamma   90.00
#
_symmetry.space_group_name_H-M   'P 1'
#
loop_
_entity.id
_entity.type
_entity.pdbx_description
1 polymer ?
#
loop_
_entity_poly.entity_id
_entity_poly.type
_entity_poly.pdbx_seq_one_letter_code
_entity_poly.pdbx_strand_id
1 'polypeptide(L)' 'MPTSVRLPNEYEQRLDYLAKQTGRSKAFYIKQLIMDHLDDLEDVYLAEQRLEQLRQGNDELIKGDEFWSGLDVDDKVS' A
#
# COMPACT_ATOMS: atom_id res chain seq x y z
N MET A 1 -2.26 1.59 -20.32
CA MET A 1 -3.67 1.47 -20.73
C MET A 1 -4.50 2.47 -19.92
N PRO A 2 -5.62 3.01 -20.44
CA PRO A 2 -6.50 3.88 -19.67
C PRO A 2 -7.32 3.06 -18.66
N THR A 3 -7.35 3.51 -17.41
CA THR A 3 -8.22 2.97 -16.35
C THR A 3 -9.37 3.94 -16.12
N SER A 4 -10.61 3.44 -16.07
CA SER A 4 -11.80 4.24 -15.80
C SER A 4 -12.39 3.84 -14.46
N VAL A 5 -12.68 4.83 -13.61
CA VAL A 5 -13.27 4.65 -12.28
C VAL A 5 -14.49 5.55 -12.15
N ARG A 6 -15.56 5.05 -11.51
CA ARG A 6 -16.72 5.89 -11.19
C ARG A 6 -16.53 6.48 -9.80
N LEU A 7 -16.59 7.81 -9.73
CA LEU A 7 -16.52 8.54 -8.48
C LEU A 7 -17.91 9.03 -8.06
N PRO A 8 -18.22 9.09 -6.77
CA PRO A 8 -19.41 9.79 -6.29
C PRO A 8 -19.37 11.27 -6.68
N ASN A 9 -20.54 11.87 -6.93
CA ASN A 9 -20.66 13.25 -7.42
C ASN A 9 -19.90 14.28 -6.57
N GLU A 10 -19.86 14.09 -5.25
CA GLU A 10 -19.14 14.99 -4.33
C GLU A 10 -17.64 15.06 -4.65
N TYR A 11 -17.00 13.92 -4.92
CA TYR A 11 -15.57 13.85 -5.21
C TYR A 11 -15.25 14.41 -6.59
N GLU A 12 -16.12 14.17 -7.58
CA GLU A 12 -16.01 14.83 -8.90
C GLU A 12 -16.03 16.35 -8.79
N GLN A 13 -16.97 16.91 -8.01
CA GLN A 13 -17.08 18.35 -7.80
C GLN A 13 -15.83 18.93 -7.12
N ARG A 14 -15.29 18.22 -6.12
CA ARG A 14 -14.05 18.61 -5.43
C ARG A 14 -12.85 18.60 -6.38
N LEU A 15 -12.71 17.56 -7.21
CA LEU A 15 -11.65 17.47 -8.22
C LEU A 15 -11.80 18.55 -9.30
N ASP A 16 -13.02 18.84 -9.74
CA ASP A 16 -13.29 19.92 -10.70
C ASP A 16 -12.93 21.30 -10.13
N TYR A 17 -13.27 21.55 -8.86
CA TYR A 17 -12.89 22.78 -8.19
C TYR A 17 -11.36 22.90 -8.08
N LEU A 18 -10.69 21.86 -7.61
CA LEU A 18 -9.23 21.85 -7.46
C LEU A 18 -8.51 22.05 -8.80
N ALA A 19 -8.97 21.37 -9.85
CA ALA A 19 -8.47 21.52 -11.21
C ALA A 19 -8.56 22.98 -11.71
N LYS A 20 -9.73 23.61 -11.51
CA LYS A 20 -9.95 25.01 -11.89
C LYS A 20 -9.06 25.99 -11.13
N GLN A 21 -8.85 25.77 -9.83
CA GLN A 21 -8.02 26.66 -9.00
C GLN A 21 -6.53 26.59 -9.34
N THR A 22 -6.06 25.42 -9.79
CA THR A 22 -4.63 25.13 -9.95
C THR A 22 -4.17 25.12 -11.40
N GLY A 23 -5.11 25.13 -12.36
CA GLY A 23 -4.84 25.01 -13.79
C GLY A 23 -4.37 23.62 -14.21
N ARG A 24 -4.56 22.59 -13.36
CA ARG A 24 -4.21 21.19 -13.66
C ARG A 24 -5.46 20.38 -14.00
N SER A 25 -5.28 19.25 -14.67
CA SER A 25 -6.40 18.37 -15.01
C SER A 25 -6.82 17.48 -13.81
N LYS A 26 -8.08 17.03 -13.78
CA LYS A 26 -8.53 16.04 -12.78
C LYS A 26 -7.69 14.76 -12.81
N ALA A 27 -7.33 14.30 -14.01
CA ALA A 27 -6.51 13.11 -14.20
C ALA A 27 -5.12 13.23 -13.56
N PHE A 28 -4.54 14.44 -13.51
CA PHE A 28 -3.29 14.68 -12.79
C PHE A 28 -3.44 14.36 -11.30
N TYR A 29 -4.49 14.89 -10.66
CA TYR A 29 -4.74 14.67 -9.24
C TYR A 29 -5.11 13.24 -8.90
N ILE A 30 -5.94 12.59 -9.74
CA ILE A 30 -6.28 11.18 -9.56
C ILE A 30 -5.01 10.32 -9.65
N LYS A 31 -4.14 10.59 -10.64
CA LYS A 31 -2.88 9.86 -10.78
C LYS A 31 -1.98 10.08 -9.57
N GLN A 32 -1.87 11.32 -9.09
CA GLN A 32 -1.03 11.64 -7.94
C GLN A 32 -1.55 10.94 -6.67
N LEU A 33 -2.85 11.01 -6.39
CA LEU A 33 -3.46 10.31 -5.24
C LEU A 33 -3.24 8.80 -5.29
N ILE A 34 -3.33 8.19 -6.48
CA ILE A 34 -3.03 6.76 -6.62
C ILE A 34 -1.55 6.50 -6.32
N MET A 35 -0.64 7.26 -6.93
CA MET A 35 0.80 7.06 -6.72
C MET A 35 1.23 7.28 -5.27
N ASP A 36 0.69 8.30 -4.61
CA ASP A 36 1.06 8.68 -3.25
C ASP A 36 0.52 7.68 -2.20
N HIS A 37 -0.48 6.87 -2.54
CA HIS A 37 -1.15 5.94 -1.61
C HIS A 37 -1.12 4.48 -2.04
N LEU A 38 -0.54 4.15 -3.20
CA LEU A 38 -0.49 2.76 -3.66
C LEU A 38 0.42 1.92 -2.77
N ASP A 39 1.58 2.44 -2.41
CA ASP A 39 2.55 1.75 -1.56
C ASP A 39 1.94 1.41 -0.18
N ASP A 40 1.27 2.39 0.44
CA ASP A 40 0.55 2.18 1.72
C ASP A 40 -0.56 1.10 1.59
N LEU A 41 -1.27 1.09 0.46
CA LEU A 41 -2.30 0.09 0.19
C LEU A 41 -1.69 -1.30 -0.01
N GLU A 42 -0.56 -1.40 -0.73
CA GLU A 42 0.16 -2.65 -0.94
C GLU A 42 0.62 -3.24 0.40
N ASP A 43 1.18 -2.42 1.30
CA ASP A 43 1.61 -2.87 2.63
C ASP A 43 0.44 -3.42 3.47
N VAL A 44 -0.70 -2.72 3.48
CA VAL A 44 -1.90 -3.18 4.21
C VAL A 44 -2.41 -4.50 3.64
N TYR A 45 -2.55 -4.60 2.32
CA TYR A 45 -3.05 -5.80 1.67
C TYR A 45 -2.10 -6.99 1.83
N LEU A 46 -0.78 -6.78 1.80
CA LEU A 46 0.21 -7.84 2.05
C LEU A 46 0.18 -8.31 3.51
N ALA A 47 -0.01 -7.40 4.46
CA ALA A 47 -0.16 -7.76 5.88
C ALA A 47 -1.46 -8.54 6.14
N GLU A 48 -2.57 -8.11 5.54
CA GLU A 48 -3.85 -8.82 5.64
C GLU A 48 -3.77 -10.21 4.97
N GLN A 49 -3.12 -10.31 3.80
CA GLN A 49 -2.91 -11.59 3.12
C GLN A 49 -2.05 -12.54 3.95
N ARG A 50 -0.99 -12.06 4.61
CA ARG A 50 -0.19 -12.85 5.56
C ARG A 50 -1.02 -13.33 6.74
N LEU A 51 -1.85 -12.45 7.32
CA LEU A 51 -2.74 -12.83 8.42
C LEU A 51 -3.78 -13.87 7.99
N GLU A 52 -4.28 -13.76 6.77
CA GLU A 52 -5.21 -14.72 6.21
C GLU A 52 -4.53 -16.06 5.88
N GLN A 53 -3.28 -16.06 5.39
CA GLN A 53 -2.45 -17.25 5.19
C GLN A 53 -2.09 -17.95 6.51
N LEU A 54 -1.73 -17.20 7.56
CA LEU A 54 -1.56 -17.69 8.94
C LEU A 54 -2.86 -18.32 9.47
N ARG A 55 -4.01 -17.69 9.22
CA ARG A 55 -5.33 -18.21 9.62
C ARG A 55 -5.74 -19.47 8.84
N GLN A 56 -5.34 -19.57 7.58
CA GLN A 56 -5.57 -20.73 6.72
C GLN A 56 -4.53 -21.85 6.94
N GLY A 57 -3.52 -21.63 7.79
CA GLY A 57 -2.48 -22.61 8.13
C GLY A 57 -1.45 -22.86 7.03
N ASN A 58 -1.32 -21.93 6.08
CA ASN A 58 -0.44 -22.06 4.91
C ASN A 58 0.90 -21.34 5.06
N ASP A 59 1.15 -20.68 6.18
CA ASP A 59 2.44 -20.04 6.47
C ASP A 59 3.35 -20.96 7.31
N GLU A 60 4.62 -21.04 6.92
CA GLU A 60 5.66 -21.67 7.73
C GLU A 60 5.88 -20.83 9.00
N LEU A 61 5.32 -21.31 10.11
CA LEU A 61 5.56 -20.77 11.44
C LEU A 61 6.98 -21.17 11.89
N ILE A 62 7.94 -20.30 11.64
CA ILE A 62 9.29 -20.43 12.22
C ILE A 62 9.22 -19.98 13.68
N LYS A 63 9.74 -20.79 14.61
CA LYS A 63 9.82 -20.42 16.03
C LYS A 63 10.79 -19.26 16.20
N GLY A 64 10.52 -18.38 17.16
CA GLY A 64 11.37 -17.22 17.45
C GLY A 64 12.85 -17.59 17.62
N ASP A 65 13.15 -18.68 18.34
CA ASP A 65 14.53 -19.16 18.55
C ASP A 65 15.24 -19.55 17.24
N GLU A 66 14.49 -20.08 16.27
CA GLU A 66 15.00 -20.51 14.96
C GLU A 66 15.19 -19.30 14.03
N PHE A 67 14.29 -18.31 14.07
CA PHE A 67 14.43 -17.02 13.38
C PHE A 67 15.66 -16.23 13.86
N TRP A 68 15.88 -16.14 15.18
CA TRP A 68 17.04 -15.46 15.75
C TRP A 68 18.35 -16.20 15.49
N SER A 69 18.33 -17.53 15.34
CA SER A 69 19.53 -18.31 15.01
C SER A 69 19.96 -18.21 13.54
N GLY A 70 19.02 -17.94 12.62
CA GLY A 70 19.30 -17.75 11.19
C GLY A 70 19.68 -16.32 10.81
N LEU A 71 19.32 -15.35 11.67
CA LEU A 71 19.89 -14.01 11.66
C LEU A 71 21.19 -14.06 12.46
N ASP A 72 22.28 -14.55 11.86
CA ASP A 72 23.62 -14.44 12.46
C ASP A 72 23.89 -12.96 12.76
N VAL A 73 23.57 -12.54 13.99
CA VAL A 73 24.02 -11.28 14.55
C VAL A 73 25.49 -11.51 14.85
N ASP A 74 26.33 -11.25 13.86
CA ASP A 74 27.76 -11.07 14.02
C ASP A 74 27.99 -9.79 14.85
N ASP A 75 27.58 -9.84 16.12
CA ASP A 75 27.97 -8.88 17.14
C ASP A 75 29.36 -9.29 17.63
N LYS A 76 30.36 -9.04 16.80
CA LYS A 76 31.71 -8.77 17.28
C LYS A 76 31.97 -7.28 17.21
N VAL A 77 31.43 -6.58 18.20
CA VAL A 77 32.06 -5.34 18.68
C VAL A 77 33.45 -5.70 19.18
N SER A 78 34.48 -5.15 18.52
CA SER A 78 35.81 -4.92 19.08
C SER A 78 36.40 -3.69 18.41
#